data_AF-A0A920IYL4-F1
#
_entry.id   AF-A0A920IYL4-F1
#
_cell.length_a   1.000
_cell.length_b   1.000
_cell.length_c   1.000
_cell.angle_alpha   90.00
_cell.angle_beta   90.00
_cell.angle_gamma   90.00
#
_symmetry.space_group_name_H-M   'P 1'
#
loop_
_entity.id
_entity.type
_entity.pdbx_description
1 polymer ?
#
loop_
_entity_poly.entity_id
_entity_poly.type
_entity_poly.pdbx_seq_one_letter_code
_entity_poly.pdbx_strand_id
1 'polypeptide(L)'
;MIFVCGRYEGVDERFIEEKIDLEISIGDFVLSGGELPALLILEAMSRLSPGFMGNEKSLLNDSFGNNFKSSLKGPVYTKPNDYKGRKVQKFYYQEITKKY
;
A
#
# COMPACT_ATOMS: atom_id res chain seq x y z
N MET A 1 -7.97 9.44 14.63
CA MET A 1 -7.85 7.97 14.72
C MET A 1 -6.83 7.65 15.78
N ILE A 2 -7.12 6.68 16.64
CA ILE A 2 -6.21 6.20 17.69
C ILE A 2 -5.97 4.73 17.39
N PHE A 3 -4.70 4.31 17.39
CA PHE A 3 -4.33 2.91 17.26
C PHE A 3 -4.01 2.34 18.63
N VAL A 4 -4.65 1.23 18.99
CA VAL A 4 -4.28 0.43 20.16
C VAL A 4 -3.46 -0.75 19.68
N CYS A 5 -2.17 -0.75 20.02
CA CYS A 5 -1.24 -1.80 19.59
C CYS A 5 -1.12 -2.85 20.69
N GLY A 6 -1.78 -4.00 20.50
CA GLY A 6 -1.65 -5.14 21.41
C GLY A 6 -0.24 -5.74 21.43
N ARG A 7 0.13 -6.35 22.55
CA ARG A 7 1.35 -7.14 22.74
C ARG A 7 1.04 -8.37 23.60
N TYR A 8 2.01 -9.27 23.71
CA TYR A 8 1.90 -10.51 24.48
C TYR A 8 0.76 -11.38 23.95
N GLU A 9 -0.12 -11.87 24.81
CA GLU A 9 -1.25 -12.74 24.42
C GLU A 9 -2.49 -11.97 23.95
N GLY A 10 -2.48 -10.64 24.05
CA GLY A 10 -3.59 -9.81 23.59
C GLY A 10 -3.94 -8.68 24.55
N VAL A 11 -5.18 -8.21 24.43
CA VAL A 11 -5.76 -7.16 25.28
C VAL A 11 -6.97 -7.76 25.98
N ASP A 12 -7.26 -7.31 27.20
CA ASP A 12 -8.43 -7.78 27.97
C ASP A 12 -9.72 -7.51 27.18
N GLU A 13 -10.56 -8.54 27.04
CA GLU A 13 -11.80 -8.47 26.25
C GLU A 13 -12.73 -7.35 26.70
N ARG A 14 -12.80 -7.05 28.01
CA ARG A 14 -13.68 -5.99 28.54
C ARG A 14 -13.21 -4.61 28.10
N PHE A 15 -11.91 -4.42 27.92
CA PHE A 15 -11.38 -3.18 27.35
C PHE A 15 -11.74 -3.06 25.87
N ILE A 16 -11.72 -4.17 25.13
CA ILE A 16 -12.14 -4.21 23.73
C ILE A 16 -13.62 -3.82 23.63
N GLU A 17 -14.49 -4.48 24.38
CA GLU A 17 -15.93 -4.20 24.41
C GLU A 17 -16.27 -2.75 24.81
N GLU A 18 -15.51 -2.14 25.74
CA GLU A 18 -15.80 -0.79 26.24
C GLU A 18 -15.15 0.33 25.43
N LYS A 19 -13.98 0.10 24.81
CA LYS A 19 -13.12 1.17 24.25
C LYS A 19 -12.77 1.02 22.77
N ILE A 20 -12.98 -0.14 22.16
CA ILE A 20 -12.53 -0.41 20.79
C ILE A 20 -13.72 -0.43 19.84
N ASP A 21 -13.68 0.46 18.84
CA ASP A 21 -14.73 0.54 17.82
C ASP A 21 -14.56 -0.54 16.72
N LEU A 22 -13.32 -0.89 16.39
CA LEU A 22 -12.98 -1.77 15.27
C LEU A 22 -11.72 -2.60 15.57
N GLU A 23 -11.76 -3.87 15.19
CA GLU A 23 -10.60 -4.74 15.10
C GLU A 23 -10.22 -4.97 13.63
N ILE A 24 -8.94 -4.76 13.29
CA ILE A 24 -8.46 -4.81 11.91
C ILE A 24 -7.26 -5.74 11.82
N SER A 25 -7.33 -6.73 10.93
CA SER A 25 -6.19 -7.53 10.51
C SER A 25 -5.61 -7.01 9.19
N ILE A 26 -4.29 -7.12 9.03
CA ILE A 26 -3.58 -6.82 7.78
C ILE A 26 -3.31 -8.08 6.93
N GLY A 27 -3.72 -9.26 7.40
CA GLY A 27 -3.59 -10.53 6.67
C GLY A 27 -3.56 -11.75 7.58
N ASP A 28 -3.56 -12.94 6.97
CA ASP A 28 -3.65 -14.24 7.67
C ASP A 28 -2.28 -14.72 8.18
N PHE A 29 -1.69 -13.98 9.10
CA PHE A 29 -0.42 -14.30 9.76
C PHE A 29 -0.33 -13.65 11.14
N VAL A 30 0.58 -14.15 11.99
CA VAL A 30 0.76 -13.67 13.38
C VAL A 30 2.03 -12.84 13.48
N LEU A 31 1.93 -11.69 14.17
CA LEU A 31 3.06 -10.82 14.52
C LEU A 31 3.23 -10.73 16.04
N SER A 32 4.41 -10.30 16.49
CA SER A 32 4.70 -10.14 17.92
C SER A 32 3.98 -8.97 18.60
N GLY A 33 3.40 -8.05 17.82
CA GLY A 33 2.74 -6.85 18.32
C GLY A 33 2.04 -6.05 17.22
N GLY A 34 1.17 -5.12 17.63
CA GLY A 34 0.32 -4.32 16.73
C GLY A 34 0.98 -3.11 16.07
N GLU A 35 2.24 -2.81 16.36
CA GLU A 35 2.90 -1.59 15.88
C GLU A 35 3.14 -1.59 14.36
N LEU A 36 3.54 -2.73 13.79
CA LEU A 36 3.73 -2.86 12.34
C LEU A 36 2.40 -2.75 11.58
N PRO A 37 1.31 -3.46 11.97
CA PRO A 37 -0.02 -3.24 11.41
C PRO A 37 -0.48 -1.79 11.48
N ALA A 38 -0.33 -1.13 12.62
CA ALA A 38 -0.72 0.28 12.79
C ALA A 38 0.07 1.18 11.84
N LEU A 39 1.38 0.96 11.70
CA LEU A 39 2.22 1.74 10.77
C LEU A 39 1.84 1.51 9.30
N LEU A 40 1.52 0.27 8.92
CA LEU A 40 1.10 -0.06 7.55
C LEU A 40 -0.23 0.60 7.20
N ILE A 41 -1.21 0.57 8.11
CA ILE A 41 -2.50 1.25 7.91
C ILE A 41 -2.29 2.76 7.82
N LEU A 42 -1.49 3.33 8.72
CA LEU A 42 -1.18 4.77 8.72
C LEU A 42 -0.50 5.20 7.41
N GLU A 43 0.47 4.43 6.91
CA GLU A 43 1.16 4.71 5.65
C GLU A 43 0.17 4.69 4.48
N ALA A 44 -0.62 3.62 4.36
CA ALA A 44 -1.60 3.47 3.30
C ALA A 44 -2.65 4.60 3.29
N MET A 45 -3.15 4.99 4.47
CA MET A 45 -4.10 6.09 4.61
C MET A 45 -3.47 7.45 4.30
N SER A 46 -2.23 7.66 4.71
CA SER A 46 -1.51 8.93 4.49
C SER A 46 -1.39 9.23 2.99
N ARG A 47 -1.20 8.20 2.16
CA ARG A 47 -1.18 8.33 0.68
C ARG A 47 -2.47 8.88 0.09
N LEU A 48 -3.61 8.68 0.77
CA LEU A 48 -4.91 9.18 0.34
C LEU A 48 -5.20 10.61 0.81
N SER A 49 -4.34 11.18 1.67
CA SER A 49 -4.50 12.54 2.14
C SER A 49 -4.19 13.54 1.01
N PRO A 50 -5.05 14.55 0.80
CA PRO A 50 -4.79 15.59 -0.20
C PRO A 50 -3.42 16.24 -0.01
N GLY A 51 -2.65 16.38 -1.10
CA GLY A 51 -1.33 16.99 -1.07
C GLY A 51 -0.18 16.12 -0.52
N PHE A 52 -0.43 14.88 -0.06
CA PHE A 52 0.64 13.98 0.35
C PHE A 52 1.42 13.45 -0.86
N MET A 53 0.70 13.09 -1.93
CA MET A 53 1.32 12.57 -3.15
C MET A 53 1.64 13.67 -4.15
N GLY A 54 2.85 13.66 -4.71
CA GLY A 54 3.25 14.61 -5.76
C GLY A 54 2.44 14.47 -7.06
N ASN A 55 1.94 13.28 -7.38
CA ASN A 55 1.00 13.05 -8.48
C ASN A 55 -0.16 12.17 -8.01
N GLU A 56 -1.27 12.80 -7.62
CA GLU A 56 -2.47 12.11 -7.12
C GLU A 56 -3.08 11.13 -8.13
N LYS A 57 -2.91 11.38 -9.44
CA LYS A 57 -3.40 10.46 -10.49
C LYS A 57 -2.69 9.10 -10.47
N SER A 58 -1.53 8.99 -9.82
CA SER A 58 -0.82 7.72 -9.67
C SER A 58 -1.65 6.72 -8.86
N LEU A 59 -2.39 7.16 -7.84
CA LEU A 59 -3.24 6.30 -7.00
C LEU A 59 -4.29 5.53 -7.81
N LEU A 60 -4.86 6.18 -8.83
CA LEU A 60 -5.87 5.56 -9.69
C LEU A 60 -5.30 4.37 -10.46
N ASN A 61 -3.99 4.41 -10.77
CA ASN A 61 -3.31 3.45 -11.63
C ASN A 61 -2.37 2.49 -10.87
N ASP A 62 -2.44 2.47 -9.55
CA ASP A 62 -1.76 1.47 -8.74
C ASP A 62 -2.56 0.16 -8.70
N SER A 63 -1.90 -0.93 -8.30
CA SER A 63 -2.56 -2.20 -8.05
C SER A 63 -3.70 -1.98 -7.04
N PHE A 64 -4.86 -2.57 -7.30
CA PHE A 64 -6.07 -2.41 -6.47
C PHE A 64 -6.61 -0.96 -6.41
N GLY A 65 -6.08 -0.03 -7.20
CA GLY A 65 -6.61 1.32 -7.36
C GLY A 65 -7.92 1.35 -8.16
N ASN A 66 -8.55 2.52 -8.26
CA ASN A 66 -9.88 2.65 -8.89
C ASN A 66 -9.95 2.17 -10.36
N ASN A 67 -8.86 2.28 -11.12
CA ASN A 67 -8.80 1.77 -12.50
C ASN A 67 -8.41 0.28 -12.57
N PHE A 68 -7.98 -0.31 -11.45
CA PHE A 68 -7.50 -1.68 -11.31
C PHE A 68 -8.15 -2.37 -10.10
N LYS A 69 -9.50 -2.26 -9.98
CA LYS A 69 -10.28 -2.61 -8.76
C LYS A 69 -10.03 -4.00 -8.16
N SER A 70 -9.44 -4.94 -8.90
CA SER A 70 -8.98 -6.24 -8.36
C SER A 70 -7.79 -6.78 -9.15
N SER A 71 -7.02 -5.90 -9.78
CA SER A 71 -5.96 -6.29 -10.70
C SER A 71 -4.62 -5.71 -10.26
N LEU A 72 -3.56 -6.45 -10.60
CA LEU A 72 -2.20 -5.97 -10.45
C LEU A 72 -1.86 -5.00 -11.58
N LYS A 73 -1.11 -3.95 -11.24
CA LYS A 73 -0.47 -3.09 -12.23
C LYS A 73 0.51 -3.92 -13.06
N GLY A 74 0.56 -3.64 -14.36
CA GLY A 74 1.49 -4.30 -15.27
C GLY A 74 2.97 -4.04 -14.95
N PRO A 75 3.89 -4.75 -15.63
CA PRO A 75 5.32 -4.59 -15.42
C PRO A 75 5.76 -3.15 -15.74
N VAL A 76 6.71 -2.65 -14.94
CA VAL A 76 7.31 -1.32 -15.10
C VAL A 76 8.71 -1.48 -15.66
N TYR A 77 9.02 -0.71 -16.69
CA TYR A 77 10.35 -0.63 -17.29
C TYR A 77 10.88 0.78 -17.15
N THR A 78 12.19 0.93 -17.00
CA THR A 78 12.86 2.22 -17.01
C THR A 78 14.11 2.12 -17.88
N LYS A 79 14.82 3.23 -18.08
CA LYS A 79 16.07 3.24 -18.83
C LYS A 79 17.11 2.32 -18.13
N PRO A 80 17.99 1.65 -18.89
CA PRO A 80 18.14 1.66 -20.36
C PRO A 80 17.17 0.71 -21.09
N ASN A 81 16.98 0.94 -22.40
CA ASN A 81 16.05 0.17 -23.23
C ASN A 81 16.47 -1.29 -23.48
N ASP A 82 17.75 -1.59 -23.32
CA ASP A 82 18.32 -2.94 -23.41
C ASP A 82 19.15 -3.19 -22.15
N TYR A 83 18.69 -4.14 -21.33
CA TYR A 83 19.39 -4.58 -20.14
C TYR A 83 19.84 -6.03 -20.32
N LYS A 84 21.14 -6.24 -20.51
CA LYS A 84 21.75 -7.58 -20.72
C LYS A 84 21.11 -8.36 -21.88
N GLY A 85 20.83 -7.70 -23.00
CA GLY A 85 20.18 -8.30 -24.17
C GLY A 85 18.66 -8.44 -24.04
N ARG A 86 18.06 -8.02 -22.92
CA ARG A 86 16.61 -8.04 -22.71
C ARG A 86 16.04 -6.66 -23.04
N LYS A 87 15.47 -6.54 -24.24
CA LYS A 87 14.83 -5.31 -24.70
C LYS A 87 13.45 -5.13 -24.09
N VAL A 88 13.10 -3.88 -23.76
CA VAL A 88 11.73 -3.52 -23.39
C VAL A 88 10.82 -3.80 -24.59
N GLN A 89 9.73 -4.55 -24.39
CA GLN A 89 8.79 -4.81 -25.47
C GLN A 89 8.03 -3.53 -25.83
N LYS A 90 7.80 -3.29 -27.14
CA LYS A 90 7.15 -2.06 -27.63
C LYS A 90 5.81 -1.76 -26.93
N PHE A 91 5.04 -2.79 -26.58
CA PHE A 91 3.76 -2.63 -25.89
C PHE A 91 3.90 -2.07 -24.46
N TYR A 92 4.98 -2.41 -23.75
CA TYR A 92 5.26 -1.93 -22.39
C TYR A 92 6.14 -0.68 -22.37
N TYR A 93 6.51 -0.16 -23.54
CA TYR A 93 7.27 1.07 -23.65
C TYR A 93 6.34 2.26 -23.40
N GLN A 94 6.05 2.51 -22.13
CA GLN A 94 5.51 3.80 -21.71
C GLN A 94 6.63 4.82 -21.93
N GLU A 95 6.34 5.98 -22.53
CA GLU A 95 7.28 7.11 -22.61
C GLU A 95 7.55 7.66 -21.19
N ILE A 96 8.25 6.89 -20.35
CA ILE A 96 8.55 7.21 -18.95
C ILE A 96 9.58 8.37 -18.85
N THR A 97 9.96 8.98 -19.97
CA THR A 97 10.86 10.15 -19.98
C THR A 97 10.37 11.29 -20.88
N LYS A 98 9.14 11.77 -20.69
CA LYS A 98 8.70 13.08 -21.23
C LYS A 98 8.12 14.05 -20.21
N LYS A 99 8.23 13.78 -18.90
CA LYS A 99 7.64 14.68 -17.90
C LYS A 99 8.45 14.79 -16.60
N TYR A 100 9.70 15.19 -16.76
CA TYR A 100 10.36 16.14 -15.88
C TYR A 100 10.99 17.21 -16.78
#